data_AF-A0A6L7U4S7-F1
#
_entry.id   AF-A0A6L7U4S7-F1
#
_cell.length_a   1.000
_cell.length_b   1.000
_cell.length_c   1.000
_cell.angle_alpha   90.00
_cell.angle_beta   90.00
_cell.angle_gamma   90.00
#
_symmetry.space_group_name_H-M   'P 1'
#
loop_
_entity.id
_entity.type
_entity.pdbx_description
1 polymer ?
#
loop_
_entity_poly.entity_id
_entity_poly.type
_entity_poly.pdbx_seq_one_letter_code
_entity_poly.pdbx_strand_id
1 'polypeptide(L)'
;MVPMRDGTRLATDIYRPTEAGQPAPGPFPVLLERTPYDKAAPGNADMGRYYARRGYVCVLQDVRGRFMSEGEWYPFAKEAPDGFDTVEWLAAQPWCDGQVGTMGGSYCGSDQSALATLNPPHLRTMVVAVGAASYYHASMRQNGALEQRFIIYAFRMATTSREALADAGLRALLEEAYANVGEWFGRVPFKKGASALRHLPSYEQWVLDILTHGEYGPYWQQRGYDIAGHYAEHADVPTLYLGGWYDSYARATCENFVALAKLKQSRQMLLMGPWTHGGWEETFAGDVDFGIDSHIHYHDLRLAWFDHFLKGLSTEFADCQPVRIFTMGTGSDRRQYTGHIAHGGFWREEPDFPLPDTTFTPWYLHPDGCLSRAEPDPEPSASRYTFDPRDPVPTIGGGISAANPIMEPGGFDQKGSPRFFGCTDSLPLNARSDVLSFQSEPLANDLEVTGPIRVVLHVSTSAPDTDFTAKLIEVVPPTPDDPDGLAFNLTDSILRLRYRRGWTRPDPIGEGEICHIEFDLYPTSNVFKAGHAIRLDISSSNFPRFDVNPNTGGPLGRDRTFRLADQTVHHDREHPSHVLLPEIRR
;
A
#
# COMPACT_ATOMS: atom_id res chain seq x y z
N MET A 1 -29.30 3.03 -14.36
CA MET A 1 -29.13 4.16 -13.41
C MET A 1 -29.73 3.76 -12.08
N VAL A 2 -28.93 3.69 -11.03
CA VAL A 2 -29.35 3.35 -9.66
C VAL A 2 -29.42 4.65 -8.85
N PRO A 3 -30.57 5.02 -8.28
CA PRO A 3 -30.70 6.23 -7.48
C PRO A 3 -30.10 6.04 -6.08
N MET A 4 -29.25 6.98 -5.67
CA MET A 4 -28.73 7.08 -4.30
C MET A 4 -29.73 7.84 -3.42
N ARG A 5 -29.54 7.80 -2.10
CA ARG A 5 -30.40 8.48 -1.12
C ARG A 5 -30.52 9.99 -1.30
N ASP A 6 -29.55 10.62 -1.96
CA ASP A 6 -29.55 12.05 -2.27
C ASP A 6 -30.11 12.39 -3.67
N GLY A 7 -30.64 11.39 -4.38
CA GLY A 7 -31.21 11.52 -5.72
C GLY A 7 -30.19 11.46 -6.85
N THR A 8 -28.88 11.45 -6.55
CA THR A 8 -27.83 11.25 -7.57
C THR A 8 -27.94 9.85 -8.14
N ARG A 9 -27.81 9.70 -9.46
CA ARG A 9 -27.92 8.38 -10.10
C ARG A 9 -26.56 7.87 -10.55
N LEU A 10 -26.24 6.63 -10.16
CA LEU A 10 -25.02 5.95 -10.58
C LEU A 10 -25.30 5.03 -11.78
N ALA A 11 -24.43 5.08 -12.78
CA ALA A 11 -24.51 4.22 -13.95
C ALA A 11 -24.02 2.81 -13.62
N THR A 12 -24.74 1.81 -14.10
CA THR A 12 -24.56 0.42 -13.66
C THR A 12 -24.87 -0.52 -14.81
N ASP A 13 -23.91 -1.39 -15.13
CA ASP A 13 -24.06 -2.46 -16.11
C ASP A 13 -24.33 -3.77 -15.37
N ILE A 14 -25.30 -4.54 -15.87
CA ILE A 14 -25.82 -5.75 -15.21
C ILE A 14 -25.68 -6.91 -16.20
N TYR A 15 -24.78 -7.83 -15.90
CA TYR A 15 -24.51 -9.03 -16.66
C TYR A 15 -25.28 -10.19 -16.03
N ARG A 16 -26.28 -10.72 -16.75
CA ARG A 16 -27.18 -11.77 -16.23
C ARG A 16 -26.91 -13.11 -16.91
N PRO A 17 -27.08 -14.23 -16.19
CA PRO A 17 -27.09 -15.56 -16.82
C PRO A 17 -28.15 -15.62 -17.92
N THR A 18 -27.87 -16.36 -18.99
CA THR A 18 -28.80 -16.54 -20.10
C THR A 18 -29.05 -18.02 -20.41
N GLU A 19 -30.28 -18.32 -20.81
CA GLU A 19 -30.70 -19.60 -21.34
C GLU A 19 -31.31 -19.35 -22.73
N ALA A 20 -30.82 -20.03 -23.76
CA ALA A 20 -31.25 -19.81 -25.16
C ALA A 20 -31.22 -18.33 -25.63
N GLY A 21 -30.27 -17.53 -25.11
CA GLY A 21 -30.12 -16.11 -25.46
C GLY A 21 -31.09 -15.15 -24.75
N GLN A 22 -31.94 -15.64 -23.85
CA GLN A 22 -32.79 -14.84 -22.98
C GLN A 22 -32.26 -14.88 -21.54
N PRO A 23 -32.55 -13.87 -20.68
CA PRO A 23 -32.21 -13.95 -19.26
C PRO A 23 -32.78 -15.23 -18.65
N ALA A 24 -31.92 -16.01 -17.98
CA ALA A 24 -32.32 -17.27 -17.36
C ALA A 24 -33.38 -17.02 -16.26
N PRO A 25 -34.36 -17.93 -16.08
CA PRO A 25 -35.37 -17.80 -15.04
C PRO A 25 -34.75 -18.03 -13.65
N GLY A 26 -35.30 -17.34 -12.66
CA GLY A 26 -34.92 -17.49 -11.26
C GLY A 26 -34.03 -16.35 -10.73
N PRO A 27 -34.02 -16.16 -9.41
CA PRO A 27 -33.09 -15.26 -8.77
C PRO A 27 -31.70 -15.90 -8.67
N PHE A 28 -30.65 -15.08 -8.71
CA PHE A 28 -29.25 -15.50 -8.63
C PHE A 28 -28.50 -14.66 -7.59
N PRO A 29 -27.40 -15.18 -7.00
CA PRO A 29 -26.51 -14.36 -6.20
C PRO A 29 -25.85 -13.28 -7.06
N VAL A 30 -25.67 -12.10 -6.47
CA VAL A 30 -25.12 -10.92 -7.14
C VAL A 30 -23.68 -10.70 -6.73
N LEU A 31 -22.82 -10.39 -7.70
CA LEU A 31 -21.46 -9.91 -7.47
C LEU A 31 -21.39 -8.45 -7.88
N LEU A 32 -20.95 -7.57 -6.97
CA LEU A 32 -20.81 -6.15 -7.18
C LEU A 32 -19.34 -5.73 -7.19
N GLU A 33 -18.94 -5.00 -8.22
CA GLU A 33 -17.73 -4.18 -8.21
C GLU A 33 -18.09 -2.72 -8.53
N ARG A 34 -17.68 -1.80 -7.65
CA ARG A 34 -17.82 -0.35 -7.84
C ARG A 34 -16.44 0.17 -8.25
N THR A 35 -16.37 0.96 -9.31
CA THR A 35 -15.08 1.32 -9.92
C THR A 35 -15.04 2.77 -10.38
N PRO A 36 -13.91 3.48 -10.19
CA PRO A 36 -13.67 4.79 -10.80
C PRO A 36 -13.01 4.69 -12.18
N TYR A 37 -12.85 3.47 -12.75
CA TYR A 37 -12.02 3.15 -13.91
C TYR A 37 -12.79 2.67 -15.16
N ASP A 38 -14.04 3.12 -15.33
CA ASP A 38 -14.97 2.75 -16.41
C ASP A 38 -15.51 1.33 -16.26
N LYS A 39 -16.75 1.22 -15.81
CA LYS A 39 -17.46 -0.07 -15.74
C LYS A 39 -17.54 -0.78 -17.10
N ALA A 40 -17.45 -0.06 -18.21
CA ALA A 40 -17.54 -0.59 -19.57
C ALA A 40 -16.17 -0.91 -20.20
N ALA A 41 -15.06 -0.71 -19.48
CA ALA A 41 -13.73 -1.10 -19.94
C ALA A 41 -13.72 -2.59 -20.37
N PRO A 42 -12.98 -2.98 -21.43
CA PRO A 42 -13.04 -4.34 -21.97
C PRO A 42 -12.83 -5.45 -20.92
N GLY A 43 -11.82 -5.31 -20.04
CA GLY A 43 -11.55 -6.27 -18.97
C GLY A 43 -12.69 -6.39 -17.94
N ASN A 44 -13.34 -5.27 -17.61
CA ASN A 44 -14.53 -5.23 -16.76
C ASN A 44 -15.70 -5.95 -17.44
N ALA A 45 -15.94 -5.69 -18.72
CA ALA A 45 -16.99 -6.36 -19.47
C ALA A 45 -16.76 -7.87 -19.61
N ASP A 46 -15.50 -8.30 -19.75
CA ASP A 46 -15.13 -9.73 -19.76
C ASP A 46 -15.35 -10.38 -18.39
N MET A 47 -15.01 -9.71 -17.29
CA MET A 47 -15.33 -10.15 -15.94
C MET A 47 -16.84 -10.31 -15.73
N GLY A 48 -17.65 -9.34 -16.19
CA GLY A 48 -19.10 -9.41 -16.17
C GLY A 48 -19.64 -10.66 -16.87
N ARG A 49 -19.15 -10.94 -18.09
CA ARG A 49 -19.49 -12.15 -18.85
C ARG A 49 -19.01 -13.44 -18.18
N TYR A 50 -17.82 -13.43 -17.58
CA TYR A 50 -17.21 -14.59 -16.93
C TYR A 50 -18.10 -15.13 -15.81
N TYR A 51 -18.55 -14.25 -14.90
CA TYR A 51 -19.41 -14.63 -13.78
C TYR A 51 -20.86 -14.91 -14.20
N ALA A 52 -21.39 -14.18 -15.18
CA ALA A 52 -22.72 -14.44 -15.73
C ALA A 52 -22.88 -15.86 -16.30
N ARG A 53 -21.85 -16.36 -17.00
CA ARG A 53 -21.81 -17.74 -17.51
C ARG A 53 -21.75 -18.80 -16.41
N ARG A 54 -21.46 -18.41 -15.17
CA ARG A 54 -21.30 -19.28 -14.00
C ARG A 54 -22.44 -19.13 -13.01
N GLY A 55 -23.57 -18.55 -13.43
CA GLY A 55 -24.77 -18.47 -12.59
C GLY A 55 -24.73 -17.37 -11.53
N TYR A 56 -23.98 -16.30 -11.76
CA TYR A 56 -24.07 -15.06 -10.97
C TYR A 56 -24.71 -13.96 -11.80
N VAL A 57 -25.36 -12.99 -11.15
CA VAL A 57 -25.54 -11.68 -11.78
C VAL A 57 -24.35 -10.80 -11.39
N CYS A 58 -23.52 -10.42 -12.36
CA CYS A 58 -22.37 -9.55 -12.13
C CYS A 58 -22.74 -8.10 -12.44
N VAL A 59 -22.42 -7.19 -11.53
CA VAL A 59 -22.83 -5.80 -11.55
C VAL A 59 -21.60 -4.91 -11.45
N LEU A 60 -21.42 -4.05 -12.44
CA LEU A 60 -20.30 -3.12 -12.52
C LEU A 60 -20.86 -1.71 -12.50
N GLN A 61 -20.43 -0.90 -11.54
CA GLN A 61 -20.95 0.44 -11.32
C GLN A 61 -19.84 1.49 -11.38
N ASP A 62 -20.05 2.55 -12.15
CA ASP A 62 -19.21 3.73 -12.09
C ASP A 62 -19.46 4.45 -10.76
N VAL A 63 -18.42 4.75 -9.99
CA VAL A 63 -18.59 5.56 -8.77
C VAL A 63 -19.05 6.99 -9.12
N ARG A 64 -19.55 7.71 -8.11
CA ARG A 64 -20.06 9.06 -8.25
C ARG A 64 -19.10 10.00 -8.99
N GLY A 65 -19.64 10.75 -9.95
CA GLY A 65 -18.91 11.74 -10.75
C GLY A 65 -17.92 11.16 -11.77
N ARG A 66 -17.92 9.83 -11.98
CA ARG A 66 -17.08 9.16 -12.97
C ARG A 66 -17.92 8.65 -14.14
N PHE A 67 -17.36 8.77 -15.35
CA PHE A 67 -17.96 8.27 -16.59
C PHE A 67 -19.45 8.58 -16.73
N MET A 68 -20.30 7.56 -16.70
CA MET A 68 -21.75 7.71 -16.92
C MET A 68 -22.52 8.01 -15.63
N SER A 69 -21.87 8.00 -14.47
CA SER A 69 -22.47 8.36 -13.17
C SER A 69 -22.57 9.88 -12.99
N GLU A 70 -23.67 10.29 -12.36
CA GLU A 70 -23.92 11.68 -11.99
C GLU A 70 -23.12 12.10 -10.75
N GLY A 71 -23.20 13.38 -10.38
CA GLY A 71 -22.52 13.95 -9.22
C GLY A 71 -21.10 14.42 -9.52
N GLU A 72 -20.36 14.75 -8.45
CA GLU A 72 -18.98 15.20 -8.50
C GLU A 72 -18.05 14.13 -7.92
N TRP A 73 -16.89 13.92 -8.54
CA TRP A 73 -15.89 12.99 -8.05
C TRP A 73 -15.00 13.69 -7.03
N TYR A 74 -15.09 13.24 -5.79
CA TYR A 74 -14.15 13.52 -4.72
C TYR A 74 -13.75 12.16 -4.13
N PRO A 75 -12.51 11.69 -4.33
CA PRO A 75 -12.14 10.32 -4.07
C PRO A 75 -12.53 9.85 -2.67
N PHE A 76 -13.10 8.66 -2.57
CA PHE A 76 -13.42 7.96 -1.32
C PHE A 76 -14.53 8.60 -0.45
N ALA A 77 -14.86 9.88 -0.61
CA ALA A 77 -15.75 10.60 0.31
C ALA A 77 -17.20 10.08 0.37
N LYS A 78 -17.72 9.50 -0.71
CA LYS A 78 -19.12 9.02 -0.80
C LYS A 78 -19.25 7.50 -0.91
N GLU A 79 -18.15 6.77 -0.81
CA GLU A 79 -18.15 5.34 -1.10
C GLU A 79 -18.96 4.51 -0.12
N ALA A 80 -18.92 4.88 1.18
CA ALA A 80 -19.71 4.19 2.18
C ALA A 80 -21.23 4.28 1.92
N PRO A 81 -21.85 5.48 1.87
CA PRO A 81 -23.30 5.59 1.65
C PRO A 81 -23.74 5.15 0.24
N ASP A 82 -22.98 5.46 -0.82
CA ASP A 82 -23.36 5.07 -2.18
C ASP A 82 -23.25 3.54 -2.38
N GLY A 83 -22.26 2.90 -1.75
CA GLY A 83 -22.13 1.46 -1.74
C GLY A 83 -23.27 0.76 -0.98
N PHE A 84 -23.67 1.29 0.18
CA PHE A 84 -24.83 0.79 0.92
C PHE A 84 -26.11 0.85 0.07
N ASP A 85 -26.39 2.02 -0.52
CA ASP A 85 -27.60 2.21 -1.33
C ASP A 85 -27.63 1.27 -2.54
N THR A 86 -26.45 1.02 -3.13
CA THR A 86 -26.31 0.09 -4.26
C THR A 86 -26.57 -1.36 -3.84
N VAL A 87 -26.01 -1.84 -2.73
CA VAL A 87 -26.25 -3.21 -2.23
C VAL A 87 -27.73 -3.43 -1.96
N GLU A 88 -28.39 -2.51 -1.28
CA GLU A 88 -29.81 -2.63 -0.94
C GLU A 88 -30.73 -2.50 -2.17
N TRP A 89 -30.36 -1.66 -3.14
CA TRP A 89 -31.08 -1.59 -4.42
C TRP A 89 -30.98 -2.90 -5.19
N LEU A 90 -29.80 -3.54 -5.21
CA LEU A 90 -29.57 -4.81 -5.91
C LEU A 90 -30.37 -5.95 -5.29
N ALA A 91 -30.38 -6.03 -3.97
CA ALA A 91 -31.12 -7.06 -3.25
C ALA A 91 -32.64 -6.98 -3.48
N ALA A 92 -33.18 -5.79 -3.76
CA ALA A 92 -34.60 -5.60 -4.07
C ALA A 92 -35.00 -6.02 -5.49
N GLN A 93 -34.05 -6.39 -6.36
CA GLN A 93 -34.35 -6.74 -7.75
C GLN A 93 -34.91 -8.16 -7.85
N PRO A 94 -35.90 -8.43 -8.74
CA PRO A 94 -36.56 -9.74 -8.83
C PRO A 94 -35.65 -10.88 -9.32
N TRP A 95 -34.45 -10.54 -9.79
CA TRP A 95 -33.43 -11.47 -10.27
C TRP A 95 -32.28 -11.66 -9.27
N CYS A 96 -32.30 -10.98 -8.13
CA CYS A 96 -31.39 -11.23 -7.01
C CYS A 96 -32.05 -12.18 -6.02
N ASP A 97 -31.30 -13.14 -5.48
CA ASP A 97 -31.76 -14.08 -4.44
C ASP A 97 -31.66 -13.51 -3.01
N GLY A 98 -31.36 -12.22 -2.89
CA GLY A 98 -31.11 -11.52 -1.63
C GLY A 98 -29.67 -11.63 -1.14
N GLN A 99 -28.76 -12.23 -1.91
CA GLN A 99 -27.34 -12.32 -1.59
C GLN A 99 -26.50 -11.42 -2.50
N VAL A 100 -25.76 -10.49 -1.90
CA VAL A 100 -24.78 -9.64 -2.61
C VAL A 100 -23.39 -9.91 -2.06
N GLY A 101 -22.48 -10.37 -2.91
CA GLY A 101 -21.04 -10.37 -2.66
C GLY A 101 -20.36 -9.18 -3.31
N THR A 102 -19.29 -8.66 -2.72
CA THR A 102 -18.47 -7.60 -3.34
C THR A 102 -17.06 -8.06 -3.65
N MET A 103 -16.46 -7.46 -4.67
CA MET A 103 -15.05 -7.66 -5.03
C MET A 103 -14.44 -6.39 -5.57
N GLY A 104 -13.10 -6.35 -5.58
CA GLY A 104 -12.37 -5.25 -6.17
C GLY A 104 -10.95 -5.12 -5.62
N GLY A 105 -10.07 -4.55 -6.45
CA GLY A 105 -8.71 -4.18 -6.08
C GLY A 105 -8.55 -2.68 -5.86
N SER A 106 -7.62 -2.26 -5.01
CA SER A 106 -7.20 -0.86 -4.90
C SER A 106 -8.34 0.05 -4.45
N TYR A 107 -8.75 1.03 -5.27
CA TYR A 107 -9.93 1.84 -5.01
C TYR A 107 -11.18 0.98 -4.78
N CYS A 108 -11.40 -0.04 -5.62
CA CYS A 108 -12.53 -0.97 -5.51
C CYS A 108 -12.40 -1.91 -4.28
N GLY A 109 -11.20 -2.01 -3.69
CA GLY A 109 -10.97 -2.71 -2.42
C GLY A 109 -11.35 -1.83 -1.22
N SER A 110 -10.92 -0.56 -1.27
CA SER A 110 -11.25 0.42 -0.24
C SER A 110 -12.73 0.79 -0.21
N ASP A 111 -13.40 0.94 -1.35
CA ASP A 111 -14.80 1.36 -1.40
C ASP A 111 -15.77 0.29 -0.85
N GLN A 112 -15.51 -1.00 -1.10
CA GLN A 112 -16.28 -2.09 -0.53
C GLN A 112 -16.02 -2.25 0.98
N SER A 113 -14.82 -1.93 1.44
CA SER A 113 -14.53 -1.89 2.88
C SER A 113 -15.26 -0.71 3.53
N ALA A 114 -15.29 0.45 2.86
CA ALA A 114 -16.01 1.63 3.32
C ALA A 114 -17.53 1.40 3.40
N LEU A 115 -18.17 0.78 2.38
CA LEU A 115 -19.61 0.47 2.43
C LEU A 115 -19.94 -0.55 3.51
N ALA A 116 -19.05 -1.52 3.75
CA ALA A 116 -19.25 -2.52 4.78
C ALA A 116 -19.25 -1.90 6.18
N THR A 117 -18.63 -0.74 6.40
CA THR A 117 -18.75 0.02 7.66
C THR A 117 -20.18 0.45 8.00
N LEU A 118 -21.10 0.48 7.02
CA LEU A 118 -22.52 0.77 7.24
C LEU A 118 -23.37 -0.50 7.40
N ASN A 119 -22.75 -1.69 7.41
CA ASN A 119 -23.37 -2.99 7.58
C ASN A 119 -24.64 -3.21 6.73
N PRO A 120 -24.55 -3.21 5.38
CA PRO A 120 -25.72 -3.46 4.53
C PRO A 120 -26.33 -4.85 4.80
N PRO A 121 -27.63 -4.97 5.11
CA PRO A 121 -28.26 -6.25 5.48
C PRO A 121 -28.13 -7.38 4.45
N HIS A 122 -27.99 -7.05 3.17
CA HIS A 122 -27.89 -8.02 2.07
C HIS A 122 -26.46 -8.29 1.60
N LEU A 123 -25.46 -7.66 2.21
CA LEU A 123 -24.06 -8.03 2.01
C LEU A 123 -23.82 -9.41 2.63
N ARG A 124 -23.20 -10.32 1.88
CA ARG A 124 -23.00 -11.72 2.29
C ARG A 124 -21.55 -12.16 2.31
N THR A 125 -20.68 -11.58 1.49
CA THR A 125 -19.25 -11.91 1.48
C THR A 125 -18.46 -10.87 0.68
N MET A 126 -17.15 -10.79 0.90
CA MET A 126 -16.28 -9.80 0.27
C MET A 126 -14.95 -10.41 -0.17
N VAL A 127 -14.40 -9.92 -1.28
CA VAL A 127 -12.99 -10.10 -1.66
C VAL A 127 -12.34 -8.73 -1.78
N VAL A 128 -11.59 -8.36 -0.74
CA VAL A 128 -10.89 -7.08 -0.62
C VAL A 128 -9.44 -7.27 -1.03
N ALA A 129 -9.11 -6.90 -2.27
CA ALA A 129 -7.72 -6.92 -2.74
C ALA A 129 -7.08 -5.53 -2.58
N VAL A 130 -5.97 -5.45 -1.85
CA VAL A 130 -5.13 -4.23 -1.66
C VAL A 130 -5.94 -2.96 -1.42
N GLY A 131 -6.83 -3.02 -0.42
CA GLY A 131 -7.62 -1.89 0.06
C GLY A 131 -7.01 -1.25 1.30
N ALA A 132 -7.36 0.02 1.55
CA ALA A 132 -6.93 0.74 2.74
C ALA A 132 -7.62 0.23 4.01
N ALA A 133 -6.92 0.31 5.15
CA ALA A 133 -7.50 0.28 6.49
C ALA A 133 -7.73 1.72 6.97
N SER A 134 -6.72 2.57 6.78
CA SER A 134 -6.79 4.01 6.99
C SER A 134 -5.90 4.74 6.01
N TYR A 135 -6.47 5.70 5.29
CA TYR A 135 -5.75 6.55 4.36
C TYR A 135 -4.79 7.51 5.07
N TYR A 136 -4.97 7.76 6.37
CA TYR A 136 -4.06 8.59 7.14
C TYR A 136 -2.85 7.82 7.70
N HIS A 137 -3.05 6.59 8.19
CA HIS A 137 -2.00 5.85 8.88
C HIS A 137 -1.13 5.00 7.95
N ALA A 138 -1.71 4.45 6.88
CA ALA A 138 -1.05 3.47 6.02
C ALA A 138 -1.45 3.58 4.54
N SER A 139 -1.66 4.80 4.02
CA SER A 139 -1.88 5.02 2.59
C SER A 139 -1.55 6.46 2.13
N MET A 140 -2.54 7.35 1.96
CA MET A 140 -2.31 8.75 1.53
C MET A 140 -1.30 9.46 2.41
N ARG A 141 -1.37 9.19 3.72
CA ARG A 141 -0.27 9.45 4.62
C ARG A 141 0.25 8.15 5.20
N GLN A 142 1.55 8.16 5.49
CA GLN A 142 2.24 7.09 6.19
C GLN A 142 3.00 7.74 7.34
N ASN A 143 2.53 7.44 8.56
CA ASN A 143 3.03 8.04 9.80
C ASN A 143 3.28 9.56 9.69
N GLY A 144 2.32 10.27 9.06
CA GLY A 144 2.30 11.73 8.92
C GLY A 144 2.96 12.32 7.67
N ALA A 145 3.82 11.58 6.97
CA ALA A 145 4.34 11.99 5.66
C ALA A 145 3.31 11.70 4.55
N LEU A 146 3.24 12.54 3.52
CA LEU A 146 2.33 12.34 2.38
C LEU A 146 2.98 11.40 1.37
N GLU A 147 2.24 10.37 0.94
CA GLU A 147 2.66 9.53 -0.17
C GLU A 147 2.31 10.22 -1.51
N GLN A 148 3.30 10.70 -2.25
CA GLN A 148 3.08 11.60 -3.40
C GLN A 148 2.42 10.90 -4.60
N ARG A 149 2.33 9.56 -4.60
CA ARG A 149 1.56 8.82 -5.62
C ARG A 149 0.12 9.29 -5.75
N PHE A 150 -0.49 9.87 -4.72
CA PHE A 150 -1.86 10.38 -4.82
C PHE A 150 -1.96 11.67 -5.64
N ILE A 151 -0.87 12.44 -5.74
CA ILE A 151 -0.78 13.56 -6.69
C ILE A 151 -0.74 12.99 -8.11
N ILE A 152 0.11 11.99 -8.37
CA ILE A 152 0.17 11.29 -9.67
C ILE A 152 -1.21 10.71 -10.02
N TYR A 153 -1.86 10.07 -9.05
CA TYR A 153 -3.21 9.52 -9.20
C TYR A 153 -4.23 10.60 -9.57
N ALA A 154 -4.18 11.79 -8.96
CA ALA A 154 -5.07 12.89 -9.32
C ALA A 154 -4.94 13.28 -10.81
N PHE A 155 -3.70 13.44 -11.28
CA PHE A 155 -3.44 13.75 -12.69
C PHE A 155 -3.85 12.60 -13.62
N ARG A 156 -3.59 11.34 -13.24
CA ARG A 156 -4.04 10.17 -13.99
C ARG A 156 -5.57 10.13 -14.11
N MET A 157 -6.28 10.34 -13.01
CA MET A 157 -7.74 10.26 -12.98
C MET A 157 -8.40 11.42 -13.72
N ALA A 158 -7.73 12.57 -13.78
CA ALA A 158 -8.17 13.73 -14.56
C ALA A 158 -8.26 13.42 -16.05
N THR A 159 -7.35 12.63 -16.63
CA THR A 159 -7.35 12.30 -18.08
C THR A 159 -8.60 11.54 -18.54
N THR A 160 -9.29 10.89 -17.59
CA THR A 160 -10.50 10.11 -17.81
C THR A 160 -11.72 10.72 -17.09
N SER A 161 -11.65 11.99 -16.68
CA SER A 161 -12.81 12.70 -16.11
C SER A 161 -13.90 12.88 -17.17
N ARG A 162 -15.13 13.13 -16.72
CA ARG A 162 -16.27 13.36 -17.63
C ARG A 162 -16.02 14.57 -18.54
N GLU A 163 -15.41 15.60 -17.98
CA GLU A 163 -15.02 16.82 -18.68
C GLU A 163 -13.93 16.53 -19.74
N ALA A 164 -12.89 15.77 -19.39
CA ALA A 164 -11.86 15.36 -20.34
C ALA A 164 -12.44 14.48 -21.46
N LEU A 165 -13.34 13.55 -21.15
CA LEU A 165 -13.99 12.72 -22.16
C LEU A 165 -14.92 13.51 -23.09
N ALA A 166 -15.45 14.65 -22.63
CA ALA A 166 -16.31 15.52 -23.43
C ALA A 166 -15.53 16.56 -24.27
N ASP A 167 -14.27 16.86 -23.91
CA ASP A 167 -13.43 17.87 -24.55
C ASP A 167 -12.03 17.32 -24.85
N ALA A 168 -11.78 17.04 -26.14
CA ALA A 168 -10.51 16.48 -26.61
C ALA A 168 -9.31 17.42 -26.34
N GLY A 169 -9.51 18.74 -26.33
CA GLY A 169 -8.44 19.70 -26.03
C GLY A 169 -8.07 19.68 -24.56
N LEU A 170 -9.07 19.65 -23.67
CA LEU A 170 -8.84 19.47 -22.24
C LEU A 170 -8.18 18.12 -21.94
N ARG A 171 -8.62 17.05 -22.59
CA ARG A 171 -8.01 15.72 -22.44
C ARG A 171 -6.55 15.72 -22.82
N ALA A 172 -6.19 16.27 -23.98
CA ALA A 172 -4.80 16.34 -24.43
C ALA A 172 -3.92 17.12 -23.43
N LEU A 173 -4.42 18.26 -22.91
CA LEU A 173 -3.75 19.04 -21.87
C LEU A 173 -3.50 18.21 -20.60
N LEU A 174 -4.48 17.43 -20.15
CA LEU A 174 -4.38 16.62 -18.94
C LEU A 174 -3.47 15.41 -19.14
N GLU A 175 -3.51 14.77 -20.30
CA GLU A 175 -2.61 13.66 -20.68
C GLU A 175 -1.15 14.13 -20.74
N GLU A 176 -0.89 15.31 -21.33
CA GLU A 176 0.44 15.94 -21.33
C GLU A 176 0.89 16.29 -19.91
N ALA A 177 0.00 16.84 -19.08
CA ALA A 177 0.32 17.16 -17.69
C ALA A 177 0.61 15.92 -16.84
N TYR A 178 -0.10 14.81 -17.07
CA TYR A 178 0.17 13.53 -16.41
C TYR A 178 1.49 12.92 -16.85
N ALA A 179 1.80 12.93 -18.15
CA ALA A 179 3.07 12.44 -18.68
C ALA A 179 4.28 13.17 -18.07
N ASN A 180 4.12 14.47 -17.77
CA ASN A 180 5.15 15.32 -17.18
C ASN A 180 4.93 15.60 -15.68
N VAL A 181 4.14 14.77 -14.98
CA VAL A 181 3.76 15.04 -13.57
C VAL A 181 4.97 15.15 -12.63
N GLY A 182 6.07 14.46 -12.94
CA GLY A 182 7.31 14.51 -12.16
C GLY A 182 7.93 15.91 -12.07
N GLU A 183 7.69 16.79 -13.05
CA GLU A 183 8.17 18.19 -13.01
C GLU A 183 7.58 19.00 -11.84
N TRP A 184 6.47 18.53 -11.26
CA TRP A 184 5.81 19.18 -10.14
C TRP A 184 6.38 18.78 -8.77
N PHE A 185 7.06 17.64 -8.64
CA PHE A 185 7.58 17.17 -7.35
C PHE A 185 8.74 18.02 -6.81
N GLY A 186 9.43 18.77 -7.67
CA GLY A 186 10.39 19.80 -7.27
C GLY A 186 9.77 21.19 -7.07
N ARG A 187 8.46 21.38 -7.31
CA ARG A 187 7.78 22.69 -7.33
C ARG A 187 6.79 22.84 -6.19
N VAL A 188 7.30 22.85 -4.96
CA VAL A 188 6.50 23.08 -3.75
C VAL A 188 6.52 24.55 -3.29
N PRO A 189 5.43 25.07 -2.69
CA PRO A 189 4.13 24.43 -2.53
C PRO A 189 3.29 24.47 -3.82
N PHE A 190 2.43 23.46 -4.00
CA PHE A 190 1.40 23.48 -5.06
C PHE A 190 0.47 24.68 -4.87
N LYS A 191 0.22 25.42 -5.95
CA LYS A 191 -0.64 26.61 -5.93
C LYS A 191 -1.93 26.35 -6.69
N LYS A 192 -3.06 26.72 -6.08
CA LYS A 192 -4.37 26.73 -6.74
C LYS A 192 -4.30 27.53 -8.04
N GLY A 193 -4.84 26.99 -9.13
CA GLY A 193 -4.86 27.58 -10.46
C GLY A 193 -3.57 27.39 -11.26
N ALA A 194 -2.50 26.81 -10.71
CA ALA A 194 -1.21 26.74 -11.39
C ALA A 194 -1.08 25.53 -12.33
N SER A 195 -1.71 24.40 -11.99
CA SER A 195 -1.61 23.16 -12.77
C SER A 195 -2.76 23.00 -13.76
N ALA A 196 -2.71 21.97 -14.60
CA ALA A 196 -3.81 21.59 -15.49
C ALA A 196 -5.08 21.20 -14.71
N LEU A 197 -4.97 20.78 -13.45
CA LEU A 197 -6.11 20.44 -12.60
C LEU A 197 -7.04 21.62 -12.31
N ARG A 198 -6.64 22.88 -12.56
CA ARG A 198 -7.52 24.06 -12.43
C ARG A 198 -8.81 23.96 -13.25
N HIS A 199 -8.80 23.15 -14.31
CA HIS A 199 -9.96 22.89 -15.16
C HIS A 199 -10.91 21.85 -14.56
N LEU A 200 -10.50 21.19 -13.47
CA LEU A 200 -11.25 20.18 -12.71
C LEU A 200 -11.22 20.54 -11.21
N PRO A 201 -12.06 21.50 -10.76
CA PRO A 201 -11.96 22.07 -9.42
C PRO A 201 -11.96 21.05 -8.27
N SER A 202 -12.74 19.98 -8.35
CA SER A 202 -12.77 18.93 -7.31
C SER A 202 -11.47 18.13 -7.23
N TYR A 203 -10.79 17.92 -8.37
CA TYR A 203 -9.52 17.20 -8.43
C TYR A 203 -8.38 18.07 -7.87
N GLU A 204 -8.33 19.35 -8.27
CA GLU A 204 -7.38 20.31 -7.72
C GLU A 204 -7.59 20.49 -6.21
N GLN A 205 -8.84 20.63 -5.77
CA GLN A 205 -9.16 20.79 -4.36
C GLN A 205 -8.73 19.57 -3.55
N TRP A 206 -9.01 18.35 -4.04
CA TRP A 206 -8.56 17.13 -3.38
C TRP A 206 -7.02 17.06 -3.23
N VAL A 207 -6.26 17.43 -4.26
CA VAL A 207 -4.78 17.51 -4.18
C VAL A 207 -4.33 18.51 -3.11
N LEU A 208 -4.93 19.70 -3.08
CA LEU A 208 -4.63 20.71 -2.07
C LEU A 208 -5.02 20.25 -0.66
N ASP A 209 -6.13 19.53 -0.53
CA ASP A 209 -6.61 19.02 0.76
C ASP A 209 -5.64 17.96 1.31
N ILE A 210 -5.26 16.94 0.53
CA ILE A 210 -4.31 15.91 1.01
C ILE A 210 -2.94 16.50 1.33
N LEU A 211 -2.48 17.53 0.60
CA LEU A 211 -1.23 18.24 0.88
C LEU A 211 -1.26 19.01 2.20
N THR A 212 -2.40 19.61 2.55
CA THR A 212 -2.48 20.59 3.64
C THR A 212 -3.18 20.09 4.90
N HIS A 213 -3.99 19.04 4.82
CA HIS A 213 -4.57 18.36 5.99
C HIS A 213 -3.55 17.38 6.58
N GLY A 214 -2.64 17.91 7.41
CA GLY A 214 -1.56 17.16 8.05
C GLY A 214 -1.99 16.36 9.28
N GLU A 215 -2.90 16.92 10.05
CA GLU A 215 -3.38 16.36 11.31
C GLU A 215 -4.52 15.36 11.08
N TYR A 216 -4.53 14.27 11.84
CA TYR A 216 -5.64 13.33 11.88
C TYR A 216 -6.84 13.99 12.58
N GLY A 217 -7.81 14.45 11.79
CA GLY A 217 -9.00 15.14 12.25
C GLY A 217 -10.23 14.81 11.39
N PRO A 218 -11.29 15.64 11.42
CA PRO A 218 -12.56 15.35 10.76
C PRO A 218 -12.45 15.04 9.27
N TYR A 219 -11.45 15.62 8.59
CA TYR A 219 -11.16 15.31 7.19
C TYR A 219 -10.82 13.83 6.99
N TRP A 220 -9.94 13.28 7.81
CA TRP A 220 -9.47 11.90 7.69
C TRP A 220 -10.40 10.87 8.34
N GLN A 221 -11.17 11.25 9.36
CA GLN A 221 -12.07 10.36 10.12
C GLN A 221 -13.35 9.93 9.36
N GLN A 222 -13.50 10.36 8.10
CA GLN A 222 -14.62 9.96 7.26
C GLN A 222 -14.53 8.46 6.94
N ARG A 223 -15.67 7.75 6.88
CA ARG A 223 -15.72 6.29 6.63
C ARG A 223 -14.95 5.84 5.38
N GLY A 224 -14.93 6.65 4.33
CA GLY A 224 -14.17 6.35 3.12
C GLY A 224 -12.65 6.51 3.26
N TYR A 225 -12.21 7.30 4.22
CA TYR A 225 -10.79 7.51 4.51
C TYR A 225 -10.28 6.68 5.68
N ASP A 226 -11.13 6.28 6.61
CA ASP A 226 -10.70 5.64 7.86
C ASP A 226 -11.57 4.45 8.23
N ILE A 227 -11.53 3.39 7.42
CA ILE A 227 -12.30 2.16 7.64
C ILE A 227 -12.01 1.59 9.04
N ALA A 228 -10.75 1.64 9.49
CA ALA A 228 -10.31 1.15 10.79
C ALA A 228 -11.03 1.84 11.97
N GLY A 229 -11.29 3.14 11.86
CA GLY A 229 -12.07 3.89 12.84
C GLY A 229 -13.52 3.43 13.00
N HIS A 230 -14.04 2.62 12.06
CA HIS A 230 -15.42 2.14 12.02
C HIS A 230 -15.54 0.61 11.97
N TYR A 231 -14.52 -0.16 12.37
CA TYR A 231 -14.57 -1.63 12.38
C TYR A 231 -15.67 -2.21 13.27
N ALA A 232 -16.05 -1.50 14.34
CA ALA A 232 -17.14 -1.93 15.21
C ALA A 232 -18.47 -2.04 14.44
N GLU A 233 -18.79 -1.08 13.57
CA GLU A 233 -19.99 -1.11 12.72
C GLU A 233 -19.80 -1.89 11.41
N HIS A 234 -18.58 -2.35 11.11
CA HIS A 234 -18.32 -3.13 9.90
C HIS A 234 -19.17 -4.39 9.84
N ALA A 235 -19.64 -4.75 8.64
CA ALA A 235 -20.39 -5.97 8.40
C ALA A 235 -19.65 -7.22 8.91
N ASP A 236 -20.39 -8.15 9.50
CA ASP A 236 -19.90 -9.46 9.91
C ASP A 236 -20.20 -10.48 8.81
N VAL A 237 -19.40 -10.42 7.75
CA VAL A 237 -19.49 -11.30 6.58
C VAL A 237 -18.14 -11.94 6.28
N PRO A 238 -18.11 -13.17 5.73
CA PRO A 238 -16.86 -13.78 5.31
C PRO A 238 -16.12 -12.87 4.35
N THR A 239 -14.84 -12.60 4.64
CA THR A 239 -14.02 -11.68 3.84
C THR A 239 -12.63 -12.26 3.56
N LEU A 240 -12.24 -12.23 2.29
CA LEU A 240 -10.88 -12.52 1.85
C LEU A 240 -10.11 -11.21 1.68
N TYR A 241 -9.07 -11.00 2.47
CA TYR A 241 -8.08 -9.95 2.31
C TYR A 241 -6.92 -10.46 1.46
N LEU A 242 -6.71 -9.87 0.29
CA LEU A 242 -5.65 -10.25 -0.64
C LEU A 242 -4.64 -9.10 -0.78
N GLY A 243 -3.36 -9.39 -0.60
CA GLY A 243 -2.29 -8.40 -0.70
C GLY A 243 -1.01 -8.93 -1.32
N GLY A 244 -0.08 -8.01 -1.59
CA GLY A 244 1.27 -8.30 -2.05
C GLY A 244 2.31 -7.70 -1.11
N TRP A 245 3.44 -8.35 -0.90
CA TRP A 245 4.53 -7.82 -0.05
C TRP A 245 5.13 -6.52 -0.59
N TYR A 246 5.17 -6.38 -1.92
CA TYR A 246 5.62 -5.17 -2.62
C TYR A 246 4.46 -4.25 -3.03
N ASP A 247 3.33 -4.33 -2.33
CA ASP A 247 2.18 -3.46 -2.54
C ASP A 247 2.11 -2.31 -1.52
N SER A 248 1.61 -1.15 -1.94
CA SER A 248 1.49 0.01 -1.04
C SER A 248 0.41 -0.10 0.04
N TYR A 249 -0.42 -1.14 0.00
CA TYR A 249 -1.44 -1.50 0.99
C TYR A 249 -1.10 -2.79 1.75
N ALA A 250 0.13 -3.32 1.67
CA ALA A 250 0.52 -4.53 2.39
C ALA A 250 0.20 -4.45 3.89
N ARG A 251 0.57 -3.32 4.52
CA ARG A 251 0.26 -3.02 5.93
C ARG A 251 -1.25 -3.00 6.19
N ALA A 252 -1.99 -2.22 5.40
CA ALA A 252 -3.43 -2.07 5.55
C ALA A 252 -4.19 -3.41 5.37
N THR A 253 -3.75 -4.25 4.44
CA THR A 253 -4.33 -5.58 4.18
C THR A 253 -4.21 -6.47 5.42
N CYS A 254 -3.01 -6.54 5.99
CA CYS A 254 -2.77 -7.27 7.24
C CYS A 254 -3.55 -6.65 8.41
N GLU A 255 -3.52 -5.33 8.60
CA GLU A 255 -4.23 -4.66 9.71
C GLU A 255 -5.75 -4.89 9.66
N ASN A 256 -6.35 -4.83 8.46
CA ASN A 256 -7.77 -5.17 8.27
C ASN A 256 -8.07 -6.60 8.74
N PHE A 257 -7.30 -7.59 8.28
CA PHE A 257 -7.47 -8.99 8.70
C PHE A 257 -7.31 -9.14 10.22
N VAL A 258 -6.20 -8.65 10.80
CA VAL A 258 -5.90 -8.82 12.24
C VAL A 258 -6.99 -8.23 13.12
N ALA A 259 -7.49 -7.05 12.77
CA ALA A 259 -8.52 -6.40 13.55
C ALA A 259 -9.88 -7.11 13.39
N LEU A 260 -10.29 -7.40 12.15
CA LEU A 260 -11.61 -7.94 11.89
C LEU A 260 -11.74 -9.42 12.23
N ALA A 261 -10.67 -10.22 12.13
CA ALA A 261 -10.66 -11.61 12.60
C ALA A 261 -10.93 -11.73 14.11
N LYS A 262 -10.58 -10.70 14.89
CA LYS A 262 -10.87 -10.63 16.33
C LYS A 262 -12.28 -10.13 16.63
N LEU A 263 -12.83 -9.26 15.78
CA LEU A 263 -14.10 -8.57 16.01
C LEU A 263 -15.30 -9.30 15.39
N LYS A 264 -15.10 -10.07 14.32
CA LYS A 264 -16.16 -10.67 13.51
C LYS A 264 -16.22 -12.18 13.73
N GLN A 265 -17.43 -12.74 13.70
CA GLN A 265 -17.65 -14.18 13.87
C GLN A 265 -17.52 -14.94 12.55
N SER A 266 -17.83 -14.28 11.46
CA SER A 266 -17.68 -14.82 10.11
C SER A 266 -16.21 -14.98 9.71
N ARG A 267 -15.97 -15.90 8.77
CA ARG A 267 -14.63 -16.29 8.35
C ARG A 267 -13.86 -15.14 7.71
N GLN A 268 -12.83 -14.67 8.39
CA GLN A 268 -11.85 -13.73 7.84
C GLN A 268 -10.65 -14.51 7.33
N MET A 269 -10.14 -14.16 6.15
CA MET A 269 -8.98 -14.82 5.56
C MET A 269 -7.97 -13.82 5.01
N LEU A 270 -6.68 -14.18 5.07
CA LEU A 270 -5.57 -13.39 4.55
C LEU A 270 -4.79 -14.20 3.52
N LEU A 271 -4.60 -13.62 2.32
CA LEU A 271 -3.74 -14.14 1.27
C LEU A 271 -2.67 -13.10 0.91
N MET A 272 -1.41 -13.39 1.20
CA MET A 272 -0.28 -12.50 0.86
C MET A 272 0.72 -13.19 -0.05
N GLY A 273 0.90 -12.67 -1.26
CA GLY A 273 1.93 -13.14 -2.20
C GLY A 273 3.07 -12.13 -2.38
N PRO A 274 4.10 -12.45 -3.18
CA PRO A 274 5.25 -11.58 -3.39
C PRO A 274 5.00 -10.53 -4.48
N TRP A 275 3.75 -10.09 -4.62
CA TRP A 275 3.30 -9.31 -5.78
C TRP A 275 3.45 -7.80 -5.59
N THR A 276 3.49 -7.11 -6.71
CA THR A 276 3.21 -5.67 -6.81
C THR A 276 1.71 -5.41 -6.97
N HIS A 277 1.32 -4.14 -7.03
CA HIS A 277 -0.09 -3.73 -7.10
C HIS A 277 -0.83 -4.23 -8.35
N GLY A 278 -1.65 -5.26 -8.18
CA GLY A 278 -2.40 -5.89 -9.28
C GLY A 278 -1.63 -6.99 -10.04
N GLY A 279 -0.36 -7.24 -9.68
CA GLY A 279 0.53 -8.20 -10.34
C GLY A 279 0.37 -9.64 -9.84
N TRP A 280 -0.85 -10.09 -9.54
CA TRP A 280 -1.12 -11.40 -8.94
C TRP A 280 -0.73 -12.60 -9.83
N GLU A 281 -0.75 -12.34 -11.13
CA GLU A 281 -0.48 -13.32 -12.18
C GLU A 281 0.95 -13.12 -12.75
N GLU A 282 1.80 -12.37 -12.05
CA GLU A 282 3.23 -12.23 -12.36
C GLU A 282 4.06 -13.11 -11.43
N THR A 283 5.22 -13.57 -11.93
CA THR A 283 6.17 -14.36 -11.13
C THR A 283 7.22 -13.49 -10.45
N PHE A 284 7.22 -12.17 -10.67
CA PHE A 284 8.27 -11.26 -10.24
C PHE A 284 7.69 -9.98 -9.64
N ALA A 285 8.52 -9.26 -8.88
CA ALA A 285 8.22 -7.92 -8.40
C ALA A 285 9.50 -7.07 -8.47
N GLY A 286 9.54 -6.13 -9.41
CA GLY A 286 10.78 -5.41 -9.71
C GLY A 286 11.78 -6.34 -10.41
N ASP A 287 13.01 -6.38 -9.93
CA ASP A 287 14.08 -7.20 -10.54
C ASP A 287 14.18 -8.61 -9.93
N VAL A 288 13.33 -8.95 -8.95
CA VAL A 288 13.33 -10.26 -8.27
C VAL A 288 12.18 -11.15 -8.74
N ASP A 289 12.50 -12.39 -9.11
CA ASP A 289 11.57 -13.43 -9.56
C ASP A 289 11.41 -14.53 -8.50
N PHE A 290 10.17 -14.91 -8.24
CA PHE A 290 9.72 -15.84 -7.21
C PHE A 290 9.26 -17.19 -7.76
N GLY A 291 9.39 -17.42 -9.07
CA GLY A 291 9.01 -18.65 -9.75
C GLY A 291 7.52 -18.76 -10.05
N ILE A 292 7.18 -19.73 -10.91
CA ILE A 292 5.80 -19.95 -11.39
C ILE A 292 4.80 -20.27 -10.28
N ASP A 293 5.27 -20.83 -9.15
CA ASP A 293 4.39 -21.16 -8.03
C ASP A 293 3.86 -19.91 -7.31
N SER A 294 4.52 -18.74 -7.47
CA SER A 294 4.03 -17.48 -6.91
C SER A 294 2.84 -16.89 -7.68
N HIS A 295 2.62 -17.31 -8.92
CA HIS A 295 1.50 -16.88 -9.75
C HIS A 295 0.18 -17.50 -9.25
N ILE A 296 -0.88 -16.71 -9.15
CA ILE A 296 -2.26 -17.21 -8.94
C ILE A 296 -3.16 -16.86 -10.13
N HIS A 297 -4.22 -17.64 -10.34
CA HIS A 297 -5.30 -17.27 -11.26
C HIS A 297 -6.35 -16.44 -10.51
N TYR A 298 -6.31 -15.12 -10.65
CA TYR A 298 -7.07 -14.21 -9.79
C TYR A 298 -8.60 -14.33 -9.99
N HIS A 299 -9.04 -14.63 -11.22
CA HIS A 299 -10.46 -14.85 -11.51
C HIS A 299 -10.97 -16.15 -10.89
N ASP A 300 -10.19 -17.22 -10.96
CA ASP A 300 -10.59 -18.54 -10.46
C ASP A 300 -10.58 -18.56 -8.93
N LEU A 301 -9.61 -17.90 -8.29
CA LEU A 301 -9.59 -17.69 -6.84
C LEU A 301 -10.86 -17.01 -6.33
N ARG A 302 -11.25 -15.90 -6.97
CA ARG A 302 -12.49 -15.16 -6.61
C ARG A 302 -13.73 -16.01 -6.85
N LEU A 303 -13.78 -16.75 -7.96
CA LEU A 303 -14.89 -17.65 -8.25
C LEU A 303 -15.03 -18.72 -7.16
N ALA A 304 -13.94 -19.38 -6.77
CA ALA A 304 -13.95 -20.41 -5.74
C ALA A 304 -14.43 -19.87 -4.39
N TRP A 305 -14.07 -18.63 -4.06
CA TRP A 305 -14.54 -17.93 -2.86
C TRP A 305 -16.07 -17.73 -2.90
N PHE A 306 -16.57 -17.15 -3.99
CA PHE A 306 -18.01 -16.88 -4.12
C PHE A 306 -18.84 -18.17 -4.23
N ASP A 307 -18.34 -19.18 -4.95
CA ASP A 307 -19.01 -20.47 -5.08
C ASP A 307 -19.16 -21.15 -3.71
N HIS A 308 -18.20 -20.96 -2.81
CA HIS A 308 -18.32 -21.42 -1.44
C HIS A 308 -19.38 -20.65 -0.64
N PHE A 309 -19.24 -19.32 -0.52
CA PHE A 309 -20.05 -18.54 0.42
C PHE A 309 -21.44 -18.16 -0.09
N LEU A 310 -21.67 -18.09 -1.41
CA LEU A 310 -22.95 -17.69 -1.99
C LEU A 310 -23.76 -18.87 -2.54
N LYS A 311 -23.10 -19.99 -2.88
CA LYS A 311 -23.75 -21.18 -3.43
C LYS A 311 -23.58 -22.45 -2.59
N GLY A 312 -22.77 -22.42 -1.54
CA GLY A 312 -22.53 -23.58 -0.68
C GLY A 312 -21.77 -24.72 -1.37
N LEU A 313 -21.00 -24.41 -2.43
CA LEU A 313 -20.16 -25.41 -3.10
C LEU A 313 -18.91 -25.70 -2.26
N SER A 314 -18.43 -26.94 -2.34
CA SER A 314 -17.15 -27.32 -1.73
C SER A 314 -16.02 -26.85 -2.63
N THR A 315 -15.19 -25.92 -2.15
CA THR A 315 -14.00 -25.40 -2.83
C THR A 315 -12.80 -25.48 -1.89
N GLU A 316 -11.62 -25.02 -2.31
CA GLU A 316 -10.42 -24.93 -1.47
C GLU A 316 -10.62 -24.09 -0.19
N PHE A 317 -11.65 -23.25 -0.13
CA PHE A 317 -11.97 -22.43 1.04
C PHE A 317 -12.71 -23.19 2.16
N ALA A 318 -13.14 -24.42 1.92
CA ALA A 318 -13.83 -25.22 2.93
C ALA A 318 -12.90 -25.61 4.11
N ASP A 319 -11.68 -26.09 3.81
CA ASP A 319 -10.79 -26.74 4.78
C ASP A 319 -9.39 -26.10 4.91
N CYS A 320 -9.16 -24.90 4.38
CA CYS A 320 -7.87 -24.21 4.52
C CYS A 320 -7.72 -23.51 5.89
N GLN A 321 -6.49 -23.14 6.24
CA GLN A 321 -6.26 -22.22 7.37
C GLN A 321 -6.68 -20.78 7.04
N PRO A 322 -6.87 -19.91 8.04
CA PRO A 322 -7.26 -18.51 7.83
C PRO A 322 -6.21 -17.69 7.07
N VAL A 323 -4.93 -18.05 7.16
CA VAL A 323 -3.83 -17.30 6.53
C VAL A 323 -3.10 -18.18 5.52
N ARG A 324 -2.87 -17.64 4.33
CA ARG A 324 -2.00 -18.22 3.31
C ARG A 324 -1.00 -17.19 2.86
N ILE A 325 0.29 -17.49 2.97
CA ILE A 325 1.37 -16.56 2.66
C ILE A 325 2.43 -17.20 1.77
N PHE A 326 3.04 -16.39 0.91
CA PHE A 326 4.24 -16.76 0.18
C PHE A 326 5.46 -16.24 0.93
N THR A 327 6.34 -17.15 1.37
CA THR A 327 7.60 -16.81 2.02
C THR A 327 8.70 -16.76 0.97
N MET A 328 9.31 -15.57 0.81
CA MET A 328 10.34 -15.26 -0.19
C MET A 328 11.74 -15.74 0.25
N GLY A 329 12.73 -15.68 -0.65
CA GLY A 329 14.16 -15.71 -0.29
C GLY A 329 14.80 -17.09 -0.29
N THR A 330 14.13 -18.13 -0.81
CA THR A 330 14.68 -19.49 -0.87
C THR A 330 15.24 -19.87 -2.25
N GLY A 331 15.42 -18.90 -3.13
CA GLY A 331 15.91 -19.07 -4.49
C GLY A 331 17.42 -19.25 -4.59
N SER A 332 17.94 -19.19 -5.82
CA SER A 332 19.38 -19.34 -6.09
C SER A 332 20.14 -18.02 -6.11
N ASP A 333 19.42 -16.89 -6.16
CA ASP A 333 19.96 -15.53 -6.26
C ASP A 333 20.82 -15.31 -7.52
N ARG A 334 20.63 -16.18 -8.53
CA ARG A 334 21.30 -16.11 -9.83
C ARG A 334 20.47 -15.31 -10.81
N ARG A 335 21.15 -14.63 -11.74
CA ARG A 335 20.48 -13.92 -12.82
C ARG A 335 19.92 -14.92 -13.84
N GLN A 336 18.64 -14.79 -14.12
CA GLN A 336 17.95 -15.60 -15.12
C GLN A 336 18.13 -14.99 -16.51
N TYR A 337 17.80 -15.77 -17.56
CA TYR A 337 17.85 -15.29 -18.95
C TYR A 337 16.86 -14.14 -19.22
N THR A 338 15.84 -13.98 -18.38
CA THR A 338 14.88 -12.88 -18.42
C THR A 338 15.46 -11.56 -17.92
N GLY A 339 16.61 -11.60 -17.23
CA GLY A 339 17.24 -10.46 -16.58
C GLY A 339 16.94 -10.36 -15.07
N HIS A 340 15.84 -10.99 -14.60
CA HIS A 340 15.48 -11.02 -13.18
C HIS A 340 16.39 -11.94 -12.37
N ILE A 341 16.45 -11.70 -11.06
CA ILE A 341 17.19 -12.50 -10.09
C ILE A 341 16.27 -13.55 -9.48
N ALA A 342 16.69 -14.81 -9.47
CA ALA A 342 15.92 -15.94 -8.95
C ALA A 342 15.86 -15.94 -7.40
N HIS A 343 15.07 -15.05 -6.83
CA HIS A 343 14.87 -14.87 -5.37
C HIS A 343 14.05 -16.00 -4.74
N GLY A 344 13.11 -16.56 -5.50
CA GLY A 344 12.34 -17.75 -5.13
C GLY A 344 11.47 -17.60 -3.87
N GLY A 345 10.91 -18.71 -3.43
CA GLY A 345 10.07 -18.80 -2.24
C GLY A 345 9.09 -19.96 -2.30
N PHE A 346 8.16 -20.02 -1.36
CA PHE A 346 7.14 -21.07 -1.28
C PHE A 346 5.86 -20.60 -0.58
N TRP A 347 4.72 -21.21 -0.92
CA TRP A 347 3.46 -21.00 -0.22
C TRP A 347 3.36 -21.84 1.06
N ARG A 348 2.72 -21.29 2.08
CA ARG A 348 2.27 -22.04 3.26
C ARG A 348 0.97 -21.50 3.84
N GLU A 349 0.33 -22.33 4.62
CA GLU A 349 -0.89 -22.02 5.38
C GLU A 349 -0.56 -21.87 6.87
N GLU A 350 -1.17 -20.89 7.52
CA GLU A 350 -0.92 -20.50 8.90
C GLU A 350 -2.25 -20.23 9.63
N PRO A 351 -2.34 -20.53 10.94
CA PRO A 351 -3.58 -20.36 11.69
C PRO A 351 -3.93 -18.90 12.00
N ASP A 352 -2.94 -18.00 12.01
CA ASP A 352 -3.12 -16.58 12.36
C ASP A 352 -2.01 -15.69 11.77
N PHE A 353 -2.23 -14.37 11.78
CA PHE A 353 -1.25 -13.35 11.45
C PHE A 353 -1.26 -12.25 12.53
N PRO A 354 -0.11 -11.82 13.09
CA PRO A 354 1.21 -12.43 12.97
C PRO A 354 1.21 -13.92 13.36
N LEU A 355 2.20 -14.67 12.90
CA LEU A 355 2.25 -16.11 13.17
C LEU A 355 2.32 -16.37 14.70
N PRO A 356 1.64 -17.40 15.24
CA PRO A 356 1.62 -17.62 16.69
C PRO A 356 2.99 -17.89 17.32
N ASP A 357 3.93 -18.42 16.55
CA ASP A 357 5.31 -18.71 16.95
C ASP A 357 6.31 -17.58 16.64
N THR A 358 5.82 -16.39 16.29
CA THR A 358 6.65 -15.20 16.10
C THR A 358 7.38 -14.81 17.39
N THR A 359 8.71 -14.72 17.29
CA THR A 359 9.56 -14.08 18.30
C THR A 359 10.01 -12.73 17.77
N PHE A 360 9.52 -11.64 18.36
CA PHE A 360 10.04 -10.30 18.05
C PHE A 360 11.41 -10.10 18.68
N THR A 361 12.46 -10.26 17.87
CA THR A 361 13.85 -10.18 18.33
C THR A 361 14.43 -8.81 18.00
N PRO A 362 15.00 -8.08 18.99
CA PRO A 362 15.68 -6.82 18.74
C PRO A 362 17.04 -7.07 18.07
N TRP A 363 17.27 -6.33 17.00
CA TRP A 363 18.56 -6.18 16.33
C TRP A 363 19.01 -4.73 16.51
N TYR A 364 19.95 -4.53 17.42
CA TYR A 364 20.48 -3.26 17.87
C TYR A 364 21.51 -2.70 16.89
N LEU A 365 21.50 -1.37 16.79
CA LEU A 365 22.47 -0.59 16.03
C LEU A 365 23.74 -0.41 16.88
N HIS A 366 24.91 -0.44 16.25
CA HIS A 366 26.21 -0.28 16.93
C HIS A 366 27.09 0.77 16.26
N PRO A 367 28.07 1.38 17.00
CA PRO A 367 28.90 2.49 16.51
C PRO A 367 29.78 2.18 15.28
N ASP A 368 30.09 0.92 15.04
CA ASP A 368 30.87 0.44 13.89
C ASP A 368 30.01 0.17 12.65
N GLY A 369 28.70 0.42 12.71
CA GLY A 369 27.75 0.08 11.65
C GLY A 369 27.29 -1.38 11.70
N CYS A 370 27.58 -2.11 12.79
CA CYS A 370 27.04 -3.45 12.98
C CYS A 370 25.55 -3.41 13.38
N LEU A 371 24.78 -4.38 12.89
CA LEU A 371 23.42 -4.69 13.32
C LEU A 371 23.44 -6.07 13.99
N SER A 372 23.20 -6.12 15.30
CA SER A 372 23.38 -7.37 16.06
C SER A 372 22.33 -7.56 17.15
N ARG A 373 22.19 -8.80 17.66
CA ARG A 373 21.32 -9.09 18.82
C ARG A 373 21.98 -8.74 20.17
N ALA A 374 23.26 -8.38 20.17
CA ALA A 374 23.97 -7.99 21.39
C ALA A 374 23.46 -6.62 21.85
N GLU A 375 23.17 -6.50 23.15
CA GLU A 375 22.78 -5.20 23.70
C GLU A 375 23.92 -4.17 23.54
N PRO A 376 23.60 -2.89 23.32
CA PRO A 376 24.62 -1.86 23.22
C PRO A 376 25.47 -1.68 24.47
N ASP A 377 26.66 -1.14 24.25
CA ASP A 377 27.60 -0.77 25.30
C ASP A 377 27.07 0.40 26.14
N PRO A 378 27.52 0.53 27.39
CA PRO A 378 27.10 1.63 28.27
C PRO A 378 27.76 2.97 27.90
N GLU A 379 28.80 2.95 27.07
CA GLU A 379 29.45 4.19 26.62
C GLU A 379 28.55 4.92 25.60
N PRO A 380 28.31 6.23 25.75
CA PRO A 380 27.48 6.98 24.83
C PRO A 380 27.99 6.89 23.38
N SER A 381 27.12 6.48 22.47
CA SER A 381 27.44 6.26 21.07
C SER A 381 26.30 6.72 20.17
N ALA A 382 26.65 7.34 19.04
CA ALA A 382 25.68 7.82 18.06
C ALA A 382 26.29 7.95 16.67
N SER A 383 25.46 7.83 15.65
CA SER A 383 25.81 8.07 14.25
C SER A 383 25.12 9.34 13.75
N ARG A 384 25.81 10.15 12.93
CA ARG A 384 25.35 11.48 12.51
C ARG A 384 25.42 11.66 11.00
N TYR A 385 24.49 12.44 10.48
CA TYR A 385 24.48 12.87 9.08
C TYR A 385 23.77 14.22 8.94
N THR A 386 24.02 14.93 7.85
CA THR A 386 23.32 16.17 7.51
C THR A 386 22.32 15.89 6.39
N PHE A 387 21.05 16.24 6.60
CA PHE A 387 20.00 16.14 5.60
C PHE A 387 19.78 17.50 4.92
N ASP A 388 19.91 17.54 3.58
CA ASP A 388 19.49 18.66 2.74
C ASP A 388 18.19 18.32 1.99
N PRO A 389 17.07 19.01 2.26
CA PRO A 389 15.83 18.84 1.50
C PRO A 389 15.96 19.07 -0.02
N ARG A 390 17.06 19.68 -0.49
CA ARG A 390 17.33 19.90 -1.92
C ARG A 390 18.02 18.73 -2.62
N ASP A 391 18.57 17.79 -1.87
CA ASP A 391 19.20 16.57 -2.36
C ASP A 391 18.63 15.37 -1.57
N PRO A 392 17.32 15.07 -1.69
CA PRO A 392 16.72 13.96 -0.96
C PRO A 392 17.19 12.61 -1.52
N VAL A 393 17.27 11.61 -0.65
CA VAL A 393 17.55 10.22 -1.04
C VAL A 393 16.47 9.72 -1.99
N PRO A 394 16.84 9.20 -3.18
CA PRO A 394 15.87 8.76 -4.17
C PRO A 394 15.20 7.44 -3.77
N THR A 395 13.94 7.29 -4.19
CA THR A 395 13.17 6.06 -4.06
C THR A 395 13.63 5.05 -5.11
N ILE A 396 14.04 3.88 -4.63
CA ILE A 396 14.36 2.71 -5.46
C ILE A 396 13.50 1.55 -4.96
N GLY A 397 12.41 1.26 -5.66
CA GLY A 397 11.52 0.16 -5.31
C GLY A 397 10.64 0.38 -4.09
N GLY A 398 10.12 -0.75 -3.62
CA GLY A 398 9.35 -0.88 -2.39
C GLY A 398 7.87 -1.15 -2.65
N GLY A 399 7.08 -1.04 -1.57
CA GLY A 399 5.63 -1.15 -1.60
C GLY A 399 4.99 0.08 -2.24
N ILE A 400 4.91 0.12 -3.56
CA ILE A 400 4.43 1.29 -4.33
C ILE A 400 3.25 0.88 -5.21
N SER A 401 2.32 1.80 -5.44
CA SER A 401 1.25 1.64 -6.44
C SER A 401 0.90 2.96 -7.10
N ALA A 402 0.14 2.94 -8.20
CA ALA A 402 -0.42 4.13 -8.86
C ALA A 402 0.59 5.29 -9.08
N ALA A 403 1.86 4.96 -9.29
CA ALA A 403 2.97 5.92 -9.32
C ALA A 403 3.64 6.06 -10.69
N ASN A 404 3.14 5.36 -11.71
CA ASN A 404 3.58 5.54 -13.09
C ASN A 404 3.32 6.99 -13.55
N PRO A 405 4.20 7.58 -14.36
CA PRO A 405 5.44 7.01 -14.91
C PRO A 405 6.69 7.25 -14.03
N ILE A 406 6.54 7.60 -12.74
CA ILE A 406 7.63 8.18 -11.93
C ILE A 406 8.33 7.16 -11.04
N MET A 407 7.61 6.20 -10.46
CA MET A 407 8.18 5.22 -9.53
C MET A 407 7.78 3.81 -9.91
N GLU A 408 8.71 2.89 -9.69
CA GLU A 408 8.54 1.46 -9.97
C GLU A 408 8.46 0.65 -8.67
N PRO A 409 7.44 -0.23 -8.51
CA PRO A 409 7.30 -1.08 -7.33
C PRO A 409 8.16 -2.35 -7.42
N GLY A 410 8.45 -2.97 -6.29
CA GLY A 410 9.16 -4.24 -6.23
C GLY A 410 10.49 -4.22 -5.50
N GLY A 411 11.19 -5.35 -5.53
CA GLY A 411 12.54 -5.52 -4.99
C GLY A 411 13.58 -5.15 -6.04
N PHE A 412 14.50 -4.26 -5.69
CA PHE A 412 15.57 -3.79 -6.55
C PHE A 412 16.87 -3.68 -5.77
N ASP A 413 17.98 -3.89 -6.48
CA ASP A 413 19.29 -3.54 -5.95
C ASP A 413 19.32 -2.04 -5.63
N GLN A 414 19.74 -1.69 -4.40
CA GLN A 414 19.70 -0.32 -3.88
C GLN A 414 20.86 0.53 -4.42
N LYS A 415 20.90 0.66 -5.75
CA LYS A 415 21.94 1.33 -6.53
C LYS A 415 21.33 2.33 -7.51
N GLY A 416 21.93 3.50 -7.60
CA GLY A 416 21.49 4.56 -8.50
C GLY A 416 21.34 4.08 -9.95
N SER A 417 20.30 4.55 -10.63
CA SER A 417 20.05 4.27 -12.04
C SER A 417 19.14 5.34 -12.63
N PRO A 418 19.31 5.74 -13.90
CA PRO A 418 18.39 6.65 -14.59
C PRO A 418 16.94 6.15 -14.65
N ARG A 419 16.71 4.86 -14.37
CA ARG A 419 15.38 4.25 -14.20
C ARG A 419 14.58 4.91 -13.07
N PHE A 420 15.26 5.34 -12.00
CA PHE A 420 14.60 5.83 -10.80
C PHE A 420 14.67 7.36 -10.73
N PHE A 421 13.52 7.98 -10.49
CA PHE A 421 13.41 9.42 -10.38
C PHE A 421 14.28 9.97 -9.24
N GLY A 422 15.07 10.99 -9.53
CA GLY A 422 15.98 11.62 -8.57
C GLY A 422 17.38 11.00 -8.48
N CYS A 423 17.62 9.84 -9.10
CA CYS A 423 18.97 9.28 -9.19
C CYS A 423 19.82 10.04 -10.22
N THR A 424 20.99 10.52 -9.80
CA THR A 424 21.95 11.25 -10.66
C THR A 424 23.23 10.49 -10.97
N ASP A 425 23.43 9.34 -10.34
CA ASP A 425 24.62 8.51 -10.48
C ASP A 425 24.24 7.01 -10.45
N SER A 426 25.26 6.14 -10.37
CA SER A 426 25.11 4.68 -10.32
C SER A 426 25.75 4.06 -9.08
N LEU A 427 25.93 4.84 -8.02
CA LEU A 427 26.51 4.37 -6.77
C LEU A 427 25.41 3.72 -5.89
N PRO A 428 25.79 2.79 -5.00
CA PRO A 428 24.89 2.31 -3.95
C PRO A 428 24.34 3.46 -3.09
N LEU A 429 23.08 3.38 -2.65
CA LEU A 429 22.48 4.44 -1.82
C LEU A 429 23.21 4.63 -0.49
N ASN A 430 23.80 3.56 0.08
CA ASN A 430 24.60 3.63 1.29
C ASN A 430 26.00 4.26 1.08
N ALA A 431 26.35 4.68 -0.15
CA ALA A 431 27.50 5.53 -0.40
C ALA A 431 27.20 7.02 -0.14
N ARG A 432 25.93 7.39 -0.02
CA ARG A 432 25.54 8.77 0.32
C ARG A 432 25.84 9.06 1.78
N SER A 433 26.31 10.28 2.07
CA SER A 433 26.62 10.72 3.43
C SER A 433 25.40 10.91 4.34
N ASP A 434 24.20 10.95 3.75
CA ASP A 434 22.91 11.11 4.45
C ASP A 434 22.13 9.80 4.57
N VAL A 435 22.79 8.66 4.35
CA VAL A 435 22.26 7.30 4.57
C VAL A 435 23.17 6.58 5.57
N LEU A 436 22.63 6.30 6.76
CA LEU A 436 23.30 5.45 7.74
C LEU A 436 22.92 3.99 7.48
N SER A 437 23.91 3.11 7.32
CA SER A 437 23.68 1.68 7.15
C SER A 437 24.20 0.89 8.35
N PHE A 438 23.34 0.04 8.90
CA PHE A 438 23.68 -0.93 9.93
C PHE A 438 23.47 -2.33 9.40
N GLN A 439 24.51 -3.15 9.38
CA GLN A 439 24.49 -4.46 8.73
C GLN A 439 24.94 -5.56 9.69
N SER A 440 24.27 -6.72 9.65
CA SER A 440 24.72 -7.89 10.37
C SER A 440 25.98 -8.49 9.76
N GLU A 441 26.70 -9.27 10.54
CA GLU A 441 27.57 -10.29 9.95
C GLU A 441 26.76 -11.23 9.03
N PRO A 442 27.38 -11.84 8.01
CA PRO A 442 26.74 -12.90 7.25
C PRO A 442 26.16 -13.96 8.18
N LEU A 443 24.89 -14.28 7.98
CA LEU A 443 24.16 -15.19 8.85
C LEU A 443 24.76 -16.59 8.75
N ALA A 444 24.99 -17.22 9.91
CA ALA A 444 25.52 -18.58 9.96
C ALA A 444 24.50 -19.64 9.51
N ASN A 445 23.21 -19.35 9.66
CA ASN A 445 22.08 -20.21 9.28
C ASN A 445 20.98 -19.34 8.66
N ASP A 446 20.11 -19.97 7.90
CA ASP A 446 18.90 -19.33 7.40
C ASP A 446 18.10 -18.71 8.55
N LEU A 447 17.60 -17.50 8.34
CA LEU A 447 16.73 -16.79 9.28
C LEU A 447 15.47 -16.36 8.57
N GLU A 448 14.34 -16.89 9.01
CA GLU A 448 13.05 -16.44 8.52
C GLU A 448 12.52 -15.26 9.32
N VAL A 449 12.12 -14.21 8.60
CA VAL A 449 11.44 -13.03 9.13
C VAL A 449 10.06 -12.93 8.47
N THR A 450 9.01 -13.19 9.24
CA THR A 450 7.62 -13.17 8.76
C THR A 450 6.71 -12.44 9.73
N GLY A 451 6.17 -11.29 9.31
CA GLY A 451 5.22 -10.52 10.10
C GLY A 451 5.42 -9.00 10.01
N PRO A 452 4.79 -8.22 10.90
CA PRO A 452 5.04 -6.80 11.03
C PRO A 452 6.46 -6.54 11.55
N ILE A 453 7.11 -5.53 11.01
CA ILE A 453 8.46 -5.10 11.43
C ILE A 453 8.34 -3.73 12.08
N ARG A 454 9.01 -3.56 13.21
CA ARG A 454 8.98 -2.31 13.97
C ARG A 454 10.36 -1.74 14.14
N VAL A 455 10.49 -0.44 13.97
CA VAL A 455 11.74 0.28 14.17
C VAL A 455 11.59 1.18 15.40
N VAL A 456 12.54 1.08 16.32
CA VAL A 456 12.64 1.91 17.52
C VAL A 456 13.93 2.70 17.43
N LEU A 457 13.84 4.02 17.33
CA LEU A 457 15.02 4.90 17.26
C LEU A 457 14.99 5.93 18.39
N HIS A 458 16.17 6.21 18.92
CA HIS A 458 16.44 7.36 19.76
C HIS A 458 17.16 8.38 18.90
N VAL A 459 16.50 9.50 18.61
CA VAL A 459 16.98 10.47 17.62
C VAL A 459 16.97 11.88 18.17
N SER A 460 17.88 12.70 17.67
CA SER A 460 17.86 14.15 17.85
C SER A 460 18.17 14.86 16.54
N THR A 461 17.68 16.08 16.40
CA THR A 461 17.88 16.89 15.19
C THR A 461 18.21 18.33 15.55
N SER A 462 18.96 19.03 14.68
CA SER A 462 19.15 20.48 14.82
C SER A 462 17.95 21.31 14.34
N ALA A 463 16.96 20.67 13.70
CA ALA A 463 15.77 21.32 13.17
C ALA A 463 14.54 21.18 14.09
N PRO A 464 13.56 22.10 14.01
CA PRO A 464 12.32 22.01 14.79
C PRO A 464 11.37 20.88 14.34
N ASP A 465 11.62 20.27 13.18
CA ASP A 465 10.94 19.11 12.63
C ASP A 465 11.82 18.46 11.56
N THR A 466 11.64 17.18 11.29
CA THR A 466 12.27 16.45 10.19
C THR A 466 11.54 15.12 9.98
N ASP A 467 11.98 14.31 9.03
CA ASP A 467 11.50 12.93 8.89
C ASP A 467 12.65 11.95 9.22
N PHE A 468 12.30 10.74 9.65
CA PHE A 468 13.22 9.60 9.71
C PHE A 468 12.64 8.44 8.90
N THR A 469 13.43 7.90 7.97
CA THR A 469 13.10 6.72 7.17
C THR A 469 13.89 5.52 7.67
N ALA A 470 13.32 4.34 7.48
CA ALA A 470 14.02 3.08 7.69
C ALA A 470 13.64 2.10 6.57
N LYS A 471 14.65 1.40 6.04
CA LYS A 471 14.50 0.42 4.97
C LYS A 471 15.20 -0.88 5.37
N LEU A 472 14.45 -1.97 5.39
CA LEU A 472 14.98 -3.32 5.62
C LEU A 472 15.44 -3.90 4.28
N ILE A 473 16.68 -4.37 4.27
CA ILE A 473 17.39 -4.82 3.07
C ILE A 473 18.00 -6.19 3.33
N GLU A 474 17.88 -7.04 2.32
CA GLU A 474 18.64 -8.28 2.22
C GLU A 474 19.91 -8.05 1.40
N VAL A 475 21.06 -8.36 2.00
CA VAL A 475 22.36 -8.27 1.35
C VAL A 475 22.77 -9.66 0.92
N VAL A 476 22.78 -9.88 -0.39
CA VAL A 476 23.18 -11.11 -1.05
C VAL A 476 24.68 -11.04 -1.35
N PRO A 477 25.47 -12.08 -1.00
CA PRO A 477 26.90 -12.10 -1.26
C PRO A 477 27.21 -12.12 -2.77
N PRO A 478 28.45 -11.79 -3.17
CA PRO A 478 28.89 -11.87 -4.55
C PRO A 478 28.54 -13.19 -5.24
N THR A 479 27.99 -13.10 -6.44
CA THR A 479 27.77 -14.25 -7.33
C THR A 479 28.58 -14.07 -8.62
N PRO A 480 28.81 -15.12 -9.43
CA PRO A 480 29.40 -14.96 -10.76
C PRO A 480 28.69 -13.97 -11.70
N ASP A 481 27.41 -13.69 -11.48
CA ASP A 481 26.63 -12.76 -12.32
C ASP A 481 26.66 -11.33 -11.75
N ASP A 482 26.86 -11.22 -10.43
CA ASP A 482 26.82 -9.99 -9.65
C ASP A 482 28.02 -9.98 -8.67
N PRO A 483 29.24 -9.67 -9.16
CA PRO A 483 30.49 -9.84 -8.41
C PRO A 483 30.65 -8.86 -7.24
N ASP A 484 29.85 -7.79 -7.19
CA ASP A 484 29.81 -6.84 -6.08
C ASP A 484 28.80 -7.27 -4.99
N GLY A 485 28.04 -8.36 -5.21
CA GLY A 485 26.86 -8.70 -4.43
C GLY A 485 25.65 -7.85 -4.81
N LEU A 486 24.53 -8.05 -4.11
CA LEU A 486 23.27 -7.33 -4.33
C LEU A 486 22.68 -6.88 -2.99
N ALA A 487 21.94 -5.77 -2.97
CA ALA A 487 21.24 -5.29 -1.79
C ALA A 487 19.77 -5.02 -2.13
N PHE A 488 18.89 -6.00 -1.88
CA PHE A 488 17.47 -5.89 -2.20
C PHE A 488 16.67 -5.25 -1.08
N ASN A 489 15.89 -4.21 -1.39
CA ASN A 489 14.88 -3.72 -0.46
C ASN A 489 13.78 -4.76 -0.27
N LEU A 490 13.43 -5.06 0.98
CA LEU A 490 12.25 -5.87 1.30
C LEU A 490 11.06 -4.98 1.66
N THR A 491 11.29 -3.95 2.46
CA THR A 491 10.24 -3.06 2.95
C THR A 491 10.84 -1.77 3.51
N ASP A 492 10.05 -0.70 3.52
CA ASP A 492 10.44 0.59 4.07
C ASP A 492 9.24 1.40 4.58
N SER A 493 9.55 2.39 5.41
CA SER A 493 8.59 3.33 5.97
C SER A 493 9.29 4.61 6.40
N ILE A 494 8.49 5.56 6.84
CA ILE A 494 8.89 6.89 7.27
C ILE A 494 8.12 7.25 8.53
N LEU A 495 8.66 8.14 9.36
CA LEU A 495 7.94 8.86 10.41
C LEU A 495 8.24 10.35 10.29
N ARG A 496 7.19 11.17 10.29
CA ARG A 496 7.31 12.63 10.37
C ARG A 496 7.32 13.09 11.82
N LEU A 497 8.43 13.69 12.26
CA LEU A 497 8.78 13.84 13.68
C LEU A 497 7.81 14.70 14.50
N ARG A 498 7.18 15.71 13.88
CA ARG A 498 6.12 16.50 14.53
C ARG A 498 4.92 15.67 15.00
N TYR A 499 4.75 14.43 14.54
CA TYR A 499 3.66 13.54 14.96
C TYR A 499 4.12 12.41 15.91
N ARG A 500 5.35 12.46 16.43
CA ARG A 500 5.92 11.41 17.30
C ARG A 500 5.12 11.12 18.57
N ARG A 501 4.38 12.10 19.11
CA ARG A 501 3.55 11.97 20.32
C ARG A 501 2.05 11.85 20.01
N GLY A 502 1.66 11.80 18.74
CA GLY A 502 0.27 11.71 18.33
C GLY A 502 -0.02 12.45 17.02
N TRP A 503 -1.16 12.09 16.42
CA TRP A 503 -1.50 12.46 15.04
C TRP A 503 -2.39 13.70 14.93
N THR A 504 -3.03 14.11 16.02
CA THR A 504 -4.07 15.16 16.00
C THR A 504 -3.50 16.58 16.08
N ARG A 505 -2.26 16.73 16.55
CA ARG A 505 -1.58 18.03 16.71
C ARG A 505 -0.08 17.86 16.50
N PRO A 506 0.57 18.77 15.78
CA PRO A 506 2.03 18.76 15.68
C PRO A 506 2.65 19.13 17.03
N ASP A 507 3.75 18.45 17.35
CA ASP A 507 4.61 18.70 18.49
C ASP A 507 6.01 19.02 17.95
N PRO A 508 6.44 20.29 17.82
CA PRO A 508 7.80 20.61 17.41
C PRO A 508 8.84 20.01 18.38
N ILE A 509 10.05 19.77 17.92
CA ILE A 509 11.15 19.27 18.77
C ILE A 509 12.11 20.40 19.13
N GLY A 510 12.65 20.38 20.35
CA GLY A 510 13.75 21.27 20.73
C GLY A 510 15.04 20.87 20.01
N GLU A 511 15.88 21.86 19.69
CA GLU A 511 17.19 21.59 19.09
C GLU A 511 18.02 20.65 19.97
N GLY A 512 18.46 19.52 19.42
CA GLY A 512 19.24 18.52 20.15
C GLY A 512 18.48 17.72 21.22
N GLU A 513 17.16 17.91 21.38
CA GLU A 513 16.35 17.05 22.25
C GLU A 513 16.39 15.61 21.72
N ILE A 514 16.81 14.67 22.56
CA ILE A 514 16.75 13.24 22.24
C ILE A 514 15.30 12.80 22.45
N CYS A 515 14.72 12.18 21.42
CA CYS A 515 13.37 11.64 21.47
C CYS A 515 13.37 10.17 21.05
N HIS A 516 12.54 9.39 21.74
CA HIS A 516 12.19 8.03 21.37
C HIS A 516 11.09 8.07 20.32
N ILE A 517 11.32 7.41 19.18
CA ILE A 517 10.34 7.24 18.11
C ILE A 517 10.17 5.77 17.76
N GLU A 518 8.94 5.41 17.43
CA GLU A 518 8.55 4.05 17.07
C GLU A 518 7.60 4.11 15.88
N PHE A 519 7.88 3.32 14.86
CA PHE A 519 7.01 3.19 13.70
C PHE A 519 7.19 1.83 13.02
N ASP A 520 6.12 1.35 12.40
CA ASP A 520 6.13 0.07 11.69
C ASP A 520 6.57 0.27 10.24
N LEU A 521 7.39 -0.67 9.76
CA LEU A 521 7.58 -0.92 8.33
C LEU A 521 6.40 -1.72 7.79
N TYR A 522 6.31 -1.85 6.47
CA TYR A 522 5.31 -2.76 5.90
C TYR A 522 5.71 -4.21 6.21
N PRO A 523 4.73 -5.09 6.49
CA PRO A 523 5.02 -6.48 6.80
C PRO A 523 5.66 -7.19 5.60
N THR A 524 6.44 -8.23 5.88
CA THR A 524 7.05 -9.08 4.86
C THR A 524 7.08 -10.54 5.33
N SER A 525 7.44 -11.45 4.42
CA SER A 525 7.79 -12.85 4.72
C SER A 525 8.98 -13.24 3.84
N ASN A 526 10.17 -13.30 4.44
CA ASN A 526 11.42 -13.59 3.74
C ASN A 526 12.33 -14.49 4.58
N VAL A 527 12.97 -15.46 3.93
CA VAL A 527 14.11 -16.20 4.48
C VAL A 527 15.38 -15.50 4.03
N PHE A 528 16.15 -14.97 4.98
CA PHE A 528 17.52 -14.56 4.74
C PHE A 528 18.40 -15.81 4.79
N LYS A 529 18.96 -16.23 3.67
CA LYS A 529 19.78 -17.46 3.60
C LYS A 529 21.08 -17.33 4.38
N ALA A 530 21.64 -18.45 4.80
CA ALA A 530 22.99 -18.52 5.34
C ALA A 530 23.98 -17.88 4.36
N GLY A 531 24.86 -17.02 4.87
CA GLY A 531 25.78 -16.21 4.09
C GLY A 531 25.22 -14.86 3.60
N HIS A 532 23.90 -14.66 3.64
CA HIS A 532 23.29 -13.34 3.42
C HIS A 532 23.41 -12.51 4.70
N ALA A 533 23.22 -11.20 4.60
CA ALA A 533 23.18 -10.31 5.75
C ALA A 533 21.90 -9.47 5.77
N ILE A 534 21.52 -9.05 6.98
CA ILE A 534 20.40 -8.14 7.21
C ILE A 534 20.98 -6.73 7.29
N ARG A 535 20.43 -5.80 6.51
CA ARG A 535 20.83 -4.38 6.58
C ARG A 535 19.62 -3.49 6.86
N LEU A 536 19.81 -2.52 7.74
CA LEU A 536 18.87 -1.45 8.01
C LEU A 536 19.51 -0.13 7.56
N ASP A 537 18.92 0.49 6.53
CA ASP A 537 19.32 1.83 6.08
C ASP A 537 18.38 2.87 6.71
N ILE A 538 18.96 3.90 7.34
CA ILE A 538 18.26 5.02 7.98
C ILE A 538 18.65 6.33 7.28
N SER A 539 17.65 7.16 6.98
CA SER A 539 17.85 8.50 6.43
C SER A 539 16.72 9.44 6.89
N SER A 540 16.62 10.62 6.29
CA SER A 540 15.54 11.59 6.50
C SER A 540 14.72 11.88 5.25
N SER A 541 14.85 11.04 4.22
CA SER A 541 14.02 11.11 3.01
C SER A 541 13.94 9.77 2.27
N ASN A 542 12.90 9.63 1.44
CA ASN A 542 12.73 8.57 0.44
C ASN A 542 11.81 9.15 -0.66
N PHE A 543 12.40 9.86 -1.61
CA PHE A 543 11.71 10.73 -2.56
C PHE A 543 11.75 10.16 -3.99
N PRO A 544 10.65 10.15 -4.76
CA PRO A 544 9.42 10.88 -4.51
C PRO A 544 8.31 10.04 -3.86
N ARG A 545 8.59 8.88 -3.24
CA ARG A 545 7.55 8.11 -2.53
C ARG A 545 6.86 8.98 -1.50
N PHE A 546 7.64 9.64 -0.63
CA PHE A 546 7.13 10.60 0.35
C PHE A 546 7.48 12.04 -0.01
N ASP A 547 6.67 12.99 0.47
CA ASP A 547 7.00 14.42 0.39
C ASP A 547 8.22 14.76 1.26
N VAL A 548 9.06 15.68 0.79
CA VAL A 548 10.28 16.07 1.50
C VAL A 548 9.94 17.00 2.66
N ASN A 549 10.35 16.66 3.88
CA ASN A 549 10.24 17.56 5.02
C ASN A 549 11.16 18.77 4.85
N PRO A 550 10.66 20.01 4.98
CA PRO A 550 11.49 21.19 4.81
C PRO A 550 12.45 21.50 5.97
N ASN A 551 12.34 20.76 7.08
CA ASN A 551 13.08 20.96 8.33
C ASN A 551 12.80 22.29 9.05
N THR A 552 11.64 22.90 8.82
CA THR A 552 11.29 24.23 9.32
C THR A 552 10.26 24.21 10.45
N GLY A 553 9.53 23.11 10.63
CA GLY A 553 8.33 23.05 11.47
C GLY A 553 7.15 23.86 10.93
N GLY A 554 7.27 24.45 9.74
CA GLY A 554 6.24 25.26 9.11
C GLY A 554 5.04 24.44 8.62
N PRO A 555 3.97 25.11 8.14
CA PRO A 555 2.75 24.44 7.69
C PRO A 555 2.99 23.52 6.49
N LEU A 556 2.49 22.28 6.59
CA LEU A 556 2.61 21.28 5.52
C LEU A 556 1.95 21.76 4.21
N GLY A 557 2.60 21.45 3.09
CA GLY A 557 2.13 21.82 1.76
C GLY A 557 2.09 23.34 1.47
N ARG A 558 2.61 24.19 2.37
CA ARG A 558 2.59 25.66 2.24
C ARG A 558 3.93 26.33 2.49
N ASP A 559 4.84 25.69 3.23
CA ASP A 559 6.18 26.23 3.44
C ASP A 559 6.92 26.40 2.11
N ARG A 560 7.75 27.44 2.04
CA ARG A 560 8.54 27.85 0.88
C ARG A 560 10.03 27.88 1.18
N THR A 561 10.42 27.50 2.39
CA THR A 561 11.79 27.56 2.87
C THR A 561 12.29 26.18 3.25
N PHE A 562 13.59 25.98 3.11
CA PHE A 562 14.27 24.74 3.44
C PHE A 562 15.43 25.04 4.37
N ARG A 563 15.67 24.14 5.33
CA ARG A 563 16.82 24.20 6.23
C ARG A 563 17.60 22.89 6.15
N LEU A 564 18.92 22.99 6.22
CA LEU A 564 19.74 21.83 6.54
C LEU A 564 19.42 21.40 7.97
N ALA A 565 19.48 20.10 8.22
CA ALA A 565 19.27 19.54 9.55
C ALA A 565 20.34 18.48 9.83
N ASP A 566 21.04 18.64 10.95
CA ASP A 566 21.99 17.65 11.44
C ASP A 566 21.21 16.64 12.28
N GLN A 567 21.22 15.40 11.82
CA GLN A 567 20.50 14.29 12.40
C GLN A 567 21.46 13.44 13.20
N THR A 568 20.97 12.89 14.31
CA THR A 568 21.72 11.95 15.16
C THR A 568 20.83 10.78 15.52
N VAL A 569 21.33 9.57 15.32
CA VAL A 569 20.74 8.32 15.81
C VAL A 569 21.62 7.81 16.95
N HIS A 570 21.08 7.81 18.16
CA HIS A 570 21.74 7.35 19.38
C HIS A 570 21.55 5.85 19.52
N HIS A 571 22.59 5.15 19.97
CA HIS A 571 22.60 3.68 20.01
C HIS A 571 23.43 3.13 21.17
N ASP A 572 23.52 3.86 22.26
CA ASP A 572 24.07 3.36 23.53
C ASP A 572 23.02 2.60 24.35
N ARG A 573 23.42 2.06 25.51
CA ARG A 573 22.54 1.27 26.39
C ARG A 573 21.33 2.05 26.93
N GLU A 574 21.44 3.35 27.15
CA GLU A 574 20.30 4.18 27.58
C GLU A 574 19.38 4.53 26.41
N HIS A 575 19.91 4.48 25.18
CA HIS A 575 19.24 4.81 23.93
C HIS A 575 19.33 3.68 22.90
N PRO A 576 18.84 2.46 23.20
CA PRO A 576 19.12 1.28 22.39
C PRO A 576 18.27 1.27 21.12
N SER A 577 18.64 2.06 20.10
CA SER A 577 17.99 2.03 18.79
C SER A 577 18.12 0.63 18.16
N HIS A 578 17.01 0.10 17.64
CA HIS A 578 16.94 -1.25 17.09
C HIS A 578 15.79 -1.42 16.09
N VAL A 579 15.86 -2.50 15.32
CA VAL A 579 14.71 -3.05 14.59
C VAL A 579 14.25 -4.33 15.28
N LEU A 580 12.95 -4.45 15.51
CA LEU A 580 12.30 -5.67 15.98
C LEU A 580 11.90 -6.52 14.77
N LEU A 581 12.60 -7.63 14.57
CA LEU A 581 12.32 -8.57 13.49
C LEU A 581 11.41 -9.71 14.00
N PRO A 582 10.30 -10.01 13.30
CA PRO A 582 9.44 -11.14 13.63
C PRO A 582 10.07 -12.47 13.17
N GLU A 583 11.00 -12.99 13.97
CA GLU A 583 11.72 -14.23 13.67
C GLU A 583 10.80 -15.44 13.86
N ILE A 584 10.81 -16.35 12.87
CA ILE A 584 10.14 -17.66 12.94
C ILE A 584 11.20 -18.73 13.15
N ARG A 585 10.99 -19.60 14.15
CA ARG A 585 11.92 -20.70 14.49
C ARG A 585 11.20 -22.02 14.35
N ARG A 586 11.41 -22.71 13.23
CA ARG A 586 10.80 -24.01 12.91
C ARG A 586 11.85 -25.03 12.48
#